data_AF-A0A919I8V5-F1
#
_entry.id   AF-A0A919I8V5-F1
#
_cell.length_a   1.000
_cell.length_b   1.000
_cell.length_c   1.000
_cell.angle_alpha   90.00
_cell.angle_beta   90.00
_cell.angle_gamma   90.00
#
_symmetry.space_group_name_H-M   'P 1'
#
loop_
_entity.id
_entity.type
_entity.pdbx_description
1 polymer ?
#
loop_
_entity_poly.entity_id
_entity_poly.type
_entity_poly.pdbx_seq_one_letter_code
_entity_poly.pdbx_strand_id
1 'polypeptide(L)' 'MVQGFIFDRADGGNRRVINWVEGAPEKSDIWTVTKVPEEKCVPVGTFRCSVCGFLESYAHPEFAAK' A
#
# COMPACT_ATOMS: atom_id res chain seq x y z
N MET A 1 -0.31 -2.88 -17.25
CA MET A 1 0.34 -1.97 -16.29
C MET A 1 -0.67 -0.89 -15.96
N VAL A 2 -1.11 -0.83 -14.71
CA VAL A 2 -2.10 0.16 -14.24
C VAL A 2 -1.39 1.10 -13.26
N GLN A 3 -1.66 2.41 -13.36
CA GLN A 3 -1.10 3.39 -12.45
C GLN A 3 -1.69 3.21 -11.05
N GLY A 4 -0.85 3.35 -10.03
CA GLY A 4 -1.29 3.42 -8.65
C GLY A 4 -0.22 4.04 -7.76
N PHE A 5 -0.50 4.11 -6.47
CA PHE A 5 0.42 4.63 -5.47
C PHE A 5 0.45 3.75 -4.22
N ILE A 6 1.55 3.86 -3.48
CA ILE A 6 1.68 3.19 -2.18
C ILE A 6 0.95 4.02 -1.13
N PHE A 7 0.04 3.37 -0.41
CA PHE A 7 -0.70 3.91 0.70
C PHE A 7 -0.30 3.19 1.99
N ASP A 8 0.47 3.90 2.81
CA ASP A 8 0.85 3.47 4.16
C ASP A 8 -0.01 4.19 5.18
N ARG A 9 -0.96 3.47 5.78
CA ARG A 9 -1.84 3.98 6.83
C ARG A 9 -1.41 3.45 8.19
N ALA A 10 -0.49 4.17 8.82
CA ALA A 10 -0.09 3.92 10.20
C ALA A 10 -0.87 4.85 11.16
N ASP A 11 -2.08 4.45 11.53
CA ASP A 11 -2.84 5.16 12.58
C ASP A 11 -2.44 4.62 13.97
N GLY A 12 -2.00 5.49 14.87
CA GLY A 12 -1.87 5.19 16.30
C GLY A 12 -0.76 4.21 16.70
N GLY A 13 0.33 4.11 15.93
CA GLY A 13 1.49 3.28 16.27
C GLY A 13 1.34 1.79 15.95
N ASN A 14 0.21 1.38 15.36
CA ASN A 14 0.02 0.02 14.88
C ASN A 14 0.76 -0.19 13.55
N ARG A 15 1.50 -1.29 13.44
CA ARG A 15 2.12 -1.71 12.18
C ARG A 15 1.07 -2.42 11.33
N ARG A 16 0.79 -1.91 10.13
CA ARG A 16 -0.13 -2.53 9.16
C ARG A 16 0.62 -2.93 7.90
N VAL A 17 0.04 -3.86 7.15
CA VAL A 17 0.52 -4.18 5.79
C VAL A 17 0.31 -2.95 4.92
N ILE A 18 1.34 -2.61 4.14
CA ILE A 18 1.30 -1.51 3.17
C ILE A 18 0.37 -1.90 2.03
N ASN A 19 -0.41 -0.94 1.52
CA ASN A 19 -1.35 -1.19 0.43
C ASN A 19 -0.93 -0.44 -0.84
N TRP A 20 -1.27 -1.01 -1.98
CA TRP A 20 -1.27 -0.36 -3.27
C TRP A 20 -2.70 0.03 -3.63
N VAL A 21 -2.86 1.21 -4.21
CA VAL A 21 -4.17 1.77 -4.57
C VAL A 21 -4.12 2.17 -6.03
N GLU A 22 -5.11 1.75 -6.79
CA GLU A 22 -5.25 2.13 -8.20
C GLU A 22 -5.54 3.64 -8.36
N GLY A 23 -4.91 4.26 -9.35
CA GLY A 23 -5.13 5.65 -9.73
C GLY A 23 -4.09 6.62 -9.19
N ALA A 24 -4.34 7.92 -9.36
CA ALA A 24 -3.54 8.97 -8.75
C ALA A 24 -4.09 9.30 -7.35
N PRO A 25 -3.26 9.72 -6.39
CA PRO A 25 -3.74 10.14 -5.09
C PRO A 25 -4.65 11.38 -5.21
N GLU A 26 -5.90 11.25 -4.76
CA GLU A 26 -6.85 12.35 -4.70
C GLU A 26 -6.60 13.18 -3.43
N LYS A 27 -6.35 14.48 -3.58
CA LYS A 27 -6.27 15.40 -2.44
C LYS A 27 -7.68 15.69 -1.96
N SER A 28 -7.93 15.60 -0.65
CA SER A 28 -9.16 16.14 -0.09
C SER A 28 -9.01 17.66 0.10
N ASP A 29 -10.01 18.43 -0.33
CA ASP A 29 -10.01 19.91 -0.24
C ASP A 29 -9.96 20.44 1.21
N ILE A 30 -10.18 19.58 2.21
CA ILE A 30 -10.36 19.97 3.62
C ILE A 30 -9.19 19.54 4.51
N TRP A 31 -8.34 18.58 4.09
CA TRP A 31 -7.18 18.15 4.90
C TRP A 31 -6.13 17.43 4.04
N THR A 32 -4.87 17.46 4.49
CA THR A 32 -3.68 16.82 3.88
C THR A 32 -3.71 15.29 3.89
N VAL A 33 -4.88 14.66 4.03
CA VAL A 33 -5.06 13.22 4.11
C VAL A 33 -5.82 12.73 2.88
N THR A 34 -5.16 11.89 2.10
CA THR A 34 -5.78 11.11 1.03
C THR A 34 -6.75 10.13 1.68
N LYS A 35 -8.06 10.37 1.56
CA LYS A 35 -9.08 9.41 1.97
C LYS A 35 -9.18 8.33 0.89
N VAL A 36 -8.55 7.19 1.13
CA VAL A 36 -8.67 6.01 0.26
C VAL A 36 -9.74 5.06 0.84
N PRO A 37 -10.74 4.66 0.05
CA PRO A 37 -11.67 3.60 0.44
C PRO A 37 -10.94 2.26 0.64
N GLU A 38 -11.28 1.53 1.70
CA GLU A 38 -10.60 0.28 2.06
C GLU A 38 -10.73 -0.80 0.97
N GLU A 39 -11.85 -0.81 0.25
CA GLU A 39 -12.12 -1.72 -0.87
C GLU A 39 -11.19 -1.51 -2.08
N LYS A 40 -10.53 -0.35 -2.17
CA LYS A 40 -9.55 -0.05 -3.24
C LYS A 40 -8.11 -0.37 -2.84
N CYS A 41 -7.89 -0.79 -1.59
CA CYS A 41 -6.57 -1.14 -1.08
C CYS A 41 -6.24 -2.59 -1.41
N VAL A 42 -5.18 -2.80 -2.21
CA VAL A 42 -4.62 -4.12 -2.47
C VAL A 42 -3.37 -4.30 -1.60
N PRO A 43 -3.28 -5.34 -0.76
CA PRO A 43 -2.12 -5.53 0.10
C PRO A 43 -0.85 -5.81 -0.73
N VAL A 44 0.27 -5.27 -0.26
CA VAL A 44 1.58 -5.43 -0.91
C VAL A 44 2.42 -6.46 -0.16
N GLY A 45 2.84 -7.49 -0.89
CA GLY A 45 3.89 -8.42 -0.45
C GLY A 45 5.26 -7.93 -0.91
N THR A 46 6.23 -7.87 0.00
CA THR A 46 7.62 -7.50 -0.30
C THR A 46 8.54 -8.68 -0.08
N PHE A 47 9.31 -9.01 -1.10
CA PHE A 47 10.26 -10.12 -1.11
C PHE A 47 11.67 -9.57 -1.10
N ARG A 48 12.49 -10.05 -0.17
CA ARG A 48 13.89 -9.68 -0.06
C ARG A 48 14.76 -10.83 -0.51
N CYS A 49 15.62 -10.57 -1.51
CA CYS A 49 16.71 -11.50 -1.83
C CYS A 49 17.62 -11.64 -0.60
N SER A 50 17.76 -12.86 -0.09
CA SER A 50 18.57 -13.14 1.11
C SER A 50 20.06 -12.93 0.88
N VAL A 51 20.52 -12.96 -0.38
CA VAL A 51 21.93 -12.83 -0.77
C VAL A 51 22.33 -11.36 -0.97
N CYS A 52 21.64 -10.64 -1.85
CA CYS A 52 22.03 -9.27 -2.21
C CYS A 52 21.16 -8.17 -1.58
N GLY A 53 20.04 -8.53 -0.94
CA GLY A 53 19.13 -7.58 -0.30
C GLY A 53 18.20 -6.83 -1.26
N PHE A 54 18.18 -7.17 -2.55
CA PHE A 54 17.21 -6.62 -3.51
C PHE A 54 15.77 -6.85 -3.04
N LEU A 55 14.91 -5.85 -3.22
CA LEU A 55 13.51 -5.87 -2.83
C LEU A 55 12.61 -5.83 -4.06
N GLU A 56 11.67 -6.76 -4.12
CA GLU A 56 10.56 -6.78 -5.09
C GLU A 56 9.24 -6.67 -4.34
N SER A 57 8.31 -5.89 -4.90
CA SER A 57 7.01 -5.66 -4.29
C SER A 57 5.90 -5.98 -5.28
N TYR A 58 4.91 -6.74 -4.83
CA TYR A 58 3.76 -7.17 -5.62
C TYR A 58 2.46 -6.83 -4.89
N ALA A 59 1.50 -6.24 -5.59
CA ALA A 59 0.17 -5.95 -5.07
C ALA A 59 -0.78 -7.10 -5.44
N HIS A 60 -1.16 -7.93 -4.46
CA HIS A 60 -2.08 -9.04 -4.67
C HIS A 60 -2.85 -9.39 -3.38
N PRO A 61 -4.16 -9.72 -3.43
CA PRO A 61 -4.97 -9.98 -2.24
C PRO A 61 -4.44 -11.08 -1.32
N GLU A 62 -3.62 -12.00 -1.83
CA GLU A 62 -3.02 -13.08 -1.03
C GLU A 62 -2.08 -12.58 0.08
N PHE A 63 -1.59 -11.34 -0.02
CA PHE A 63 -0.68 -10.73 0.96
C PHE A 63 -1.41 -10.01 2.09
N ALA A 64 -2.73 -10.16 2.21
CA ALA A 64 -3.49 -9.63 3.34
C ALA A 64 -2.96 -10.18 4.68
N ALA A 65 -2.98 -9.34 5.72
CA ALA A 65 -2.65 -9.77 7.07
C ALA A 65 -3.62 -10.87 7.53
N LYS A 66 -3.09 -11.88 8.23
CA LYS A 66 -3.87 -12.97 8.84
C LYS A 66 -4.24 -12.67 10.28
#